data_AF-A0A6N7FLD4-F1
#
_entry.id   AF-A0A6N7FLD4-F1
#
_cell.length_a   1.000
_cell.length_b   1.000
_cell.length_c   1.000
_cell.angle_alpha   90.00
_cell.angle_beta   90.00
_cell.angle_gamma   90.00
#
_symmetry.space_group_name_H-M   'P 1'
#
loop_
_entity.id
_entity.type
_entity.pdbx_description
1 polymer ?
#
loop_
_entity_poly.entity_id
_entity_poly.type
_entity_poly.pdbx_seq_one_letter_code
_entity_poly.pdbx_strand_id
1 'polypeptide(L)'
;MGAGSALARDARAALLDRRRGPALVAVSMVAHVLNVGIVYALAVGLGIDIRFGDMVALVPPVILVSMLPISFGGWGVREGAMIAALAYAGVPADAALALSVAFGVAILLCALPGALIWFVTGNRLRAVEP
;
A
#
# COMPACT_ATOMS: atom_id res chain seq x y z
N MET A 1 -28.98 -1.61 7.96
CA MET A 1 -28.42 -1.54 6.59
C MET A 1 -26.95 -1.20 6.73
N GLY A 2 -26.06 -2.15 6.42
CA GLY A 2 -24.67 -2.15 6.92
C GLY A 2 -23.76 -1.13 6.24
N ALA A 3 -22.79 -0.59 6.99
CA ALA A 3 -21.78 0.37 6.53
C ALA A 3 -21.10 -0.02 5.20
N GLY A 4 -20.97 -1.31 4.91
CA GLY A 4 -20.41 -1.81 3.64
C GLY A 4 -21.22 -1.45 2.39
N SER A 5 -22.56 -1.39 2.46
CA SER A 5 -23.39 -1.03 1.29
C SER A 5 -23.48 0.48 1.05
N ALA A 6 -23.08 1.29 2.04
CA ALA A 6 -22.86 2.73 1.87
C ALA A 6 -21.52 2.97 1.16
N LEU A 7 -20.42 2.39 1.67
CA LEU A 7 -19.09 2.47 1.06
C LEU A 7 -19.06 2.02 -0.40
N ALA A 8 -19.71 0.89 -0.70
CA ALA A 8 -19.77 0.38 -2.08
C ALA A 8 -20.54 1.32 -3.02
N ARG A 9 -21.58 2.00 -2.53
CA ARG A 9 -22.34 2.99 -3.30
C ARG A 9 -21.51 4.23 -3.57
N ASP A 10 -20.80 4.72 -2.55
CA ASP A 10 -19.99 5.93 -2.64
C ASP A 10 -18.78 5.71 -3.56
N ALA A 11 -18.11 4.56 -3.43
CA ALA A 11 -17.03 4.16 -4.34
C ALA A 11 -17.54 4.05 -5.79
N ARG A 12 -18.70 3.42 -6.01
CA ARG A 12 -19.31 3.30 -7.34
C ARG A 12 -19.71 4.67 -7.90
N ALA A 13 -20.30 5.55 -7.10
CA ALA A 13 -20.68 6.90 -7.51
C ALA A 13 -19.45 7.74 -7.87
N ALA A 14 -18.37 7.65 -7.08
CA ALA A 14 -17.13 8.38 -7.33
C ALA A 14 -16.38 7.86 -8.57
N LEU A 15 -16.34 6.54 -8.78
CA LEU A 15 -15.69 5.93 -9.94
C LEU A 15 -16.47 6.14 -11.24
N LEU A 16 -17.81 6.08 -11.19
CA LEU A 16 -18.67 6.26 -12.36
C LEU A 16 -18.97 7.72 -12.67
N ASP A 17 -18.53 8.67 -11.83
CA ASP A 17 -18.60 10.09 -12.16
C ASP A 17 -17.71 10.38 -13.39
N ARG A 18 -18.37 10.76 -14.49
CA ARG A 18 -17.73 11.04 -15.79
C ARG A 18 -16.64 12.11 -15.70
N ARG A 19 -16.71 13.04 -14.73
CA ARG A 19 -15.73 14.11 -14.58
C ARG A 19 -14.53 13.72 -13.72
N ARG A 20 -14.70 12.85 -12.73
CA ARG A 20 -13.67 12.53 -11.71
C ARG A 20 -13.11 11.11 -11.83
N GLY A 21 -13.88 10.17 -12.36
CA GLY A 21 -13.50 8.77 -12.54
C GLY A 21 -12.15 8.58 -13.25
N PRO A 22 -11.89 9.21 -14.41
CA PRO A 22 -10.60 9.06 -15.10
C PRO A 22 -9.41 9.56 -14.29
N ALA A 23 -9.55 10.68 -13.58
CA ALA A 23 -8.49 11.22 -12.73
C ALA A 23 -8.22 10.30 -11.53
N LEU A 24 -9.26 9.73 -10.91
CA LEU A 24 -9.13 8.76 -9.82
C LEU A 24 -8.41 7.48 -10.26
N VAL A 25 -8.76 6.96 -11.44
CA VAL A 25 -8.08 5.79 -12.02
C VAL A 25 -6.63 6.11 -12.33
N ALA A 26 -6.34 7.29 -12.91
CA ALA A 26 -4.98 7.70 -13.24
C ALA A 26 -4.11 7.82 -11.97
N VAL A 27 -4.61 8.50 -10.93
CA VAL A 27 -3.89 8.63 -9.64
C VAL A 27 -3.68 7.25 -8.99
N SER A 28 -4.69 6.37 -9.03
CA SER A 28 -4.55 4.99 -8.53
C SER A 28 -3.48 4.20 -9.29
N MET A 29 -3.44 4.32 -10.61
CA MET A 29 -2.40 3.65 -11.42
C MET A 29 -1.01 4.19 -11.12
N VAL A 30 -0.86 5.50 -11.01
CA VAL A 30 0.41 6.11 -10.61
C VAL A 30 0.83 5.59 -9.23
N ALA A 31 -0.08 5.51 -8.26
CA ALA A 31 0.21 4.97 -6.94
C ALA A 31 0.66 3.49 -7.00
N HIS A 32 0.06 2.66 -7.85
CA HIS A 32 0.51 1.28 -8.03
C HIS A 32 1.87 1.18 -8.71
N VAL A 33 2.13 1.96 -9.76
CA VAL A 33 3.44 2.01 -10.43
C VAL A 33 4.53 2.45 -9.47
N LEU A 34 4.27 3.47 -8.65
CA LEU A 34 5.21 3.94 -7.63
C LEU A 34 5.48 2.85 -6.59
N ASN A 35 4.45 2.17 -6.10
CA ASN A 35 4.64 1.06 -5.15
C ASN A 35 5.49 -0.07 -5.74
N VAL A 36 5.22 -0.48 -6.98
CA VAL A 36 6.04 -1.48 -7.70
C VAL A 36 7.49 -0.98 -7.80
N GLY A 37 7.69 0.29 -8.18
CA GLY A 37 9.01 0.90 -8.27
C GLY A 37 9.77 0.90 -6.94
N ILE A 38 9.10 1.22 -5.83
CA ILE A 38 9.70 1.21 -4.48
C ILE A 38 10.10 -0.21 -4.09
N VAL A 39 9.20 -1.19 -4.23
CA VAL A 39 9.49 -2.59 -3.89
C VAL A 39 10.62 -3.13 -4.77
N TYR A 40 10.62 -2.80 -6.06
CA TYR A 40 11.70 -3.19 -6.96
C TYR A 40 13.05 -2.56 -6.58
N ALA A 41 13.09 -1.27 -6.27
CA ALA A 41 14.31 -0.59 -5.83
C ALA A 41 14.87 -1.21 -4.55
N LEU A 42 13.99 -1.56 -3.60
CA LEU A 42 14.39 -2.27 -2.38
C LEU A 42 14.91 -3.69 -2.68
N ALA A 43 14.27 -4.41 -3.60
CA ALA A 43 14.72 -5.75 -4.01
C ALA A 43 16.13 -5.72 -4.61
N VAL A 44 16.38 -4.78 -5.52
CA VAL A 44 17.72 -4.54 -6.09
C VAL A 44 18.72 -4.17 -4.99
N GLY A 45 18.35 -3.29 -4.05
CA GLY A 45 19.21 -2.91 -2.93
C GLY A 45 19.53 -4.07 -1.96
N LEU A 46 18.64 -5.06 -1.85
CA LEU A 46 18.83 -6.29 -1.09
C LEU A 46 19.56 -7.39 -1.86
N GLY A 47 19.93 -7.15 -3.13
CA GLY A 47 20.59 -8.14 -3.98
C GLY A 47 19.67 -9.26 -4.48
N ILE A 48 18.35 -9.02 -4.50
CA ILE A 48 17.36 -9.99 -5.00
C ILE A 48 17.30 -9.88 -6.53
N ASP A 49 17.68 -10.95 -7.22
CA ASP A 49 17.56 -11.04 -8.68
C ASP A 49 16.11 -11.33 -9.08
N ILE A 50 15.41 -10.29 -9.54
CA ILE A 50 14.04 -10.38 -10.03
C ILE A 50 13.82 -9.38 -11.15
N ARG A 51 13.03 -9.75 -12.14
CA ARG A 51 12.72 -8.88 -13.28
C ARG A 51 11.66 -7.87 -12.86
N PHE A 52 11.80 -6.63 -13.35
CA PHE A 52 10.79 -5.60 -13.11
C PHE A 52 9.38 -6.02 -13.58
N GLY A 53 9.29 -6.75 -14.70
CA GLY A 53 8.02 -7.26 -15.22
C GLY A 53 7.29 -8.20 -14.25
N ASP A 54 8.04 -9.04 -13.52
CA ASP A 54 7.46 -9.95 -12.54
C ASP A 54 6.90 -9.15 -11.34
N MET A 55 7.61 -8.10 -10.92
CA MET A 55 7.15 -7.20 -9.86
C MET A 55 5.86 -6.46 -10.22
N VAL A 56 5.69 -6.04 -11.48
CA VAL A 56 4.44 -5.41 -11.96
C VAL A 56 3.24 -6.34 -11.80
N ALA A 57 3.42 -7.65 -12.00
CA ALA A 57 2.36 -8.63 -11.86
C ALA A 57 2.12 -9.05 -10.39
N LEU A 58 3.19 -9.17 -9.61
CA LEU A 58 3.14 -9.78 -8.27
C LEU A 58 2.85 -8.78 -7.14
N VAL A 59 3.35 -7.56 -7.23
CA VAL A 59 3.24 -6.56 -6.14
C VAL A 59 1.83 -5.99 -5.97
N PRO A 60 1.06 -5.64 -7.02
CA PRO A 60 -0.29 -5.10 -6.82
C PRO A 60 -1.24 -6.05 -6.08
N PRO A 61 -1.29 -7.37 -6.38
CA PRO A 61 -2.05 -8.33 -5.57
C PRO A 61 -1.61 -8.37 -4.11
N VAL A 62 -0.31 -8.33 -3.83
CA VAL A 62 0.22 -8.28 -2.45
C VAL A 62 -0.30 -7.06 -1.70
N ILE A 63 -0.28 -5.89 -2.33
CA ILE A 63 -0.78 -4.65 -1.72
C ILE A 63 -2.28 -4.73 -1.47
N LEU A 64 -3.06 -5.26 -2.42
CA LEU A 64 -4.50 -5.46 -2.26
C LEU A 64 -4.84 -6.40 -1.10
N VAL A 65 -4.13 -7.53 -0.97
CA VAL A 65 -4.31 -8.46 0.14
C VAL A 65 -3.91 -7.82 1.48
N SER A 66 -2.87 -6.99 1.47
CA SER A 66 -2.41 -6.26 2.68
C SER A 66 -3.41 -5.20 3.17
N MET A 67 -4.33 -4.75 2.31
CA MET A 67 -5.41 -3.82 2.69
C MET A 67 -6.57 -4.50 3.43
N LEU A 68 -6.58 -5.83 3.49
CA LEU A 68 -7.60 -6.55 4.25
C LEU A 68 -7.46 -6.20 5.74
N PRO A 69 -8.57 -5.89 6.45
CA PRO A 69 -8.56 -5.50 7.86
C PRO A 69 -8.38 -6.71 8.79
N ILE A 70 -7.45 -7.61 8.44
CA ILE A 70 -7.08 -8.80 9.20
C ILE A 70 -5.93 -8.47 10.16
N SER A 71 -5.11 -7.47 9.82
CA SER A 71 -3.93 -7.06 10.60
C SER A 71 -3.79 -5.55 10.70
N PHE A 72 -3.03 -5.09 11.69
CA PHE A 72 -2.72 -3.68 11.86
C PHE A 72 -1.76 -3.20 10.78
N GLY A 73 -2.22 -2.31 9.91
CA GLY A 73 -1.40 -1.71 8.85
C GLY A 73 -0.84 -2.72 7.83
N GLY A 74 -1.44 -3.90 7.71
CA GLY A 74 -0.98 -4.96 6.81
C GLY A 74 0.22 -5.77 7.31
N TRP A 75 0.72 -5.53 8.53
CA TRP A 75 1.84 -6.28 9.11
C TRP A 75 1.44 -7.72 9.45
N GLY A 76 2.25 -8.69 9.05
CA GLY A 76 1.99 -10.12 9.03
C GLY A 76 1.39 -10.59 7.70
N VAL A 77 0.30 -9.94 7.24
CA VAL A 77 -0.38 -10.32 6.00
C VAL A 77 0.47 -10.00 4.78
N ARG A 78 1.12 -8.84 4.74
CA ARG A 78 2.01 -8.43 3.65
C ARG A 78 3.20 -9.37 3.51
N GLU A 79 3.78 -9.78 4.63
CA GLU A 79 4.91 -10.71 4.70
C GLU A 79 4.53 -12.06 4.09
N GLY A 80 3.42 -12.65 4.53
CA GLY A 80 2.91 -13.89 3.94
C GLY A 80 2.58 -13.76 2.46
N ALA A 81 1.96 -12.64 2.06
CA ALA A 81 1.61 -12.37 0.67
C ALA A 81 2.86 -12.19 -0.21
N MET A 82 3.90 -11.47 0.24
CA MET A 82 5.16 -11.33 -0.48
C MET A 82 5.88 -12.66 -0.62
N ILE A 83 5.96 -13.47 0.45
CA ILE A 83 6.56 -14.81 0.39
C ILE A 83 5.83 -15.67 -0.64
N ALA A 84 4.50 -15.70 -0.59
CA ALA A 84 3.70 -16.49 -1.52
C ALA A 84 3.80 -16.00 -2.97
N ALA A 85 3.78 -14.68 -3.20
CA ALA A 85 3.82 -14.11 -4.54
C ALA A 85 5.21 -14.22 -5.17
N LEU A 86 6.26 -13.87 -4.45
CA LEU A 86 7.63 -13.87 -4.98
C LEU A 86 8.22 -15.28 -5.12
N ALA A 87 7.65 -16.28 -4.45
CA ALA A 87 7.95 -17.68 -4.71
C ALA A 87 7.70 -18.08 -6.18
N TYR A 88 6.72 -17.48 -6.86
CA TYR A 88 6.49 -17.71 -8.29
C TYR A 88 7.63 -17.18 -9.18
N ALA A 89 8.40 -16.21 -8.68
CA ALA A 89 9.61 -15.69 -9.33
C ALA A 89 10.89 -16.35 -8.81
N GLY A 90 10.79 -17.41 -8.00
CA GLY A 90 11.94 -18.13 -7.44
C GLY A 90 12.65 -17.41 -6.29
N VAL A 91 12.05 -16.37 -5.71
CA VAL A 91 12.65 -15.63 -4.58
C VAL A 91 12.55 -16.48 -3.31
N PRO A 92 13.66 -16.68 -2.57
CA PRO A 92 13.65 -17.36 -1.27
C PRO A 92 12.75 -16.66 -0.24
N ALA A 93 12.14 -17.43 0.64
CA ALA A 93 11.16 -16.90 1.62
C ALA A 93 11.77 -15.89 2.60
N ASP A 94 13.02 -16.09 3.02
CA ASP A 94 13.77 -15.17 3.87
C ASP A 94 14.07 -13.85 3.15
N ALA A 95 14.44 -13.89 1.87
CA ALA A 95 14.64 -12.70 1.05
C ALA A 95 13.33 -11.93 0.83
N ALA A 96 12.23 -12.63 0.52
CA ALA A 96 10.90 -12.03 0.38
C ALA A 96 10.40 -11.40 1.70
N LEU A 97 10.66 -12.05 2.83
CA LEU A 97 10.36 -11.52 4.15
C LEU A 97 11.17 -10.24 4.43
N ALA A 98 12.48 -10.26 4.19
CA ALA A 98 13.35 -9.11 4.35
C ALA A 98 12.89 -7.92 3.50
N LEU A 99 12.49 -8.18 2.25
CA LEU A 99 11.94 -7.18 1.35
C LEU A 99 10.63 -6.57 1.89
N SER A 100 9.72 -7.39 2.41
CA SER A 100 8.47 -6.93 3.03
C SER A 100 8.74 -6.03 4.24
N VAL A 101 9.65 -6.45 5.10
CA VAL A 101 10.03 -5.67 6.29
C VAL A 101 10.69 -4.36 5.90
N ALA A 102 11.62 -4.37 4.94
CA ALA A 102 12.28 -3.16 4.43
C ALA A 102 11.26 -2.17 3.84
N PHE A 103 10.28 -2.67 3.09
CA PHE A 103 9.19 -1.85 2.56
C PHE A 103 8.33 -1.24 3.68
N GLY A 104 7.98 -2.04 4.69
CA GLY A 104 7.26 -1.56 5.87
C GLY A 104 8.01 -0.47 6.63
N VAL A 105 9.31 -0.65 6.86
CA VAL A 105 10.18 0.34 7.50
C VAL A 105 10.27 1.61 6.65
N ALA A 106 10.42 1.50 5.33
CA ALA A 106 10.44 2.66 4.44
C ALA A 106 9.15 3.48 4.55
N ILE A 107 7.98 2.82 4.60
CA ILE A 107 6.70 3.50 4.81
C ILE A 107 6.67 4.21 6.17
N LEU A 108 7.12 3.56 7.24
CA LEU A 108 7.16 4.15 8.58
C LEU A 108 8.05 5.40 8.63
N LEU A 109 9.23 5.34 8.00
CA LEU A 109 10.13 6.49 7.90
C LEU A 109 9.50 7.65 7.11
N CYS A 110 8.83 7.35 5.99
CA CYS A 110 8.10 8.34 5.21
C CYS A 110 6.88 8.93 5.94
N ALA A 111 6.32 8.23 6.93
CA ALA A 111 5.22 8.71 7.75
C ALA A 111 5.68 9.66 8.88
N LEU A 112 6.97 9.68 9.24
CA LEU A 112 7.50 10.50 10.34
C LEU A 112 7.22 12.00 10.20
N PRO A 113 7.35 12.65 9.02
CA PRO A 113 7.02 14.07 8.88
C PRO A 113 5.55 14.35 9.20
N GLY A 114 4.64 13.47 8.78
CA GLY A 114 3.23 13.57 9.12
C GLY A 114 2.97 13.43 10.61
N ALA A 115 3.64 12.46 11.26
CA ALA A 115 3.59 12.30 12.71
C ALA A 115 4.12 13.54 13.45
N LEU A 116 5.26 14.09 13.00
CA LEU A 116 5.86 15.29 13.59
C LEU A 116 4.94 16.50 13.47
N ILE A 117 4.35 16.74 12.29
CA ILE A 117 3.39 17.83 12.08
C ILE A 117 2.20 17.66 13.01
N TRP A 118 1.67 16.44 13.15
CA TRP A 118 0.57 16.14 14.06
C TRP A 118 0.91 16.43 15.52
N PHE A 119 2.09 16.00 15.99
CA PHE A 119 2.57 16.27 17.35
C PHE A 119 2.78 17.77 17.61
N VAL A 120 3.35 18.51 16.66
CA VAL A 120 3.65 19.95 16.81
C VAL A 120 2.38 20.80 16.71
N THR A 121 1.42 20.40 15.86
CA THR A 121 0.22 21.21 15.59
C THR A 121 -0.88 20.99 16.64
N GLY A 122 -0.77 19.94 17.48
CA GLY A 122 -1.56 19.75 18.70
C GLY A 122 -3.06 19.95 18.51
N ASN A 123 -3.77 18.91 18.06
CA ASN A 123 -5.22 18.75 18.04
C ASN A 123 -6.06 20.03 18.30
N ARG A 124 -6.14 20.96 17.33
CA ARG A 124 -7.01 22.15 17.39
C ARG A 124 -8.51 21.83 17.24
N LEU A 125 -8.98 20.72 17.81
CA LEU A 125 -10.40 20.33 17.80
C LEU A 125 -11.18 20.90 19.00
N ARG A 126 -10.84 22.11 19.47
CA ARG A 126 -11.56 22.82 20.55
C ARG A 126 -12.27 24.11 20.11
N ALA A 127 -12.67 24.22 18.85
CA ALA A 127 -13.38 25.42 18.36
C ALA A 127 -14.57 25.10 17.45
N VAL A 128 -15.37 24.09 17.82
CA VAL A 128 -16.76 23.96 17.37
C VAL A 128 -17.58 23.44 18.55
N GLU A 129 -17.70 24.25 19.60
CA GLU A 129 -18.87 24.16 20.50
C GLU A 129 -19.84 25.27 20.05
N PRO A 130 -21.13 24.97 19.83
CA PRO A 130 -22.15 26.01 19.72
C PRO A 130 -22.44 26.70 21.06
#